data_AF-A0A102D436-F1
#
_entry.id   AF-A0A102D436-F1
#
_cell.length_a   1.000
_cell.length_b   1.000
_cell.length_c   1.000
_cell.angle_alpha   90.00
_cell.angle_beta   90.00
_cell.angle_gamma   90.00
#
_symmetry.space_group_name_H-M   'P 1'
#
loop_
_entity.id
_entity.type
_entity.pdbx_description
1 polymer ?
#
loop_
_entity_poly.entity_id
_entity_poly.type
_entity_poly.pdbx_seq_one_letter_code
_entity_poly.pdbx_strand_id
1 'polypeptide(L)'
;MHPHTRALIAASACAVITGQKVAGLYDHTAREHLCIAAECRGTRLQGHDEARAATFGGTLPDLYDNADRAFISLSVNGTRATGHDHGSNSAYVADVTDRVIQLYDYSQNAWFAFEAQRAEDGAAAND
;
A
#
# COMPACT_ATOMS: atom_id res chain seq x y z
N MET A 1 1.56 3.00 -13.82
CA MET A 1 0.79 3.02 -12.57
C MET A 1 0.59 4.44 -12.09
N HIS A 2 -0.60 4.77 -11.57
CA HIS A 2 -0.86 6.09 -11.00
C HIS A 2 -0.21 6.24 -9.61
N PRO A 3 0.13 7.47 -9.17
CA PRO A 3 0.68 7.71 -7.84
C PRO A 3 -0.17 7.14 -6.70
N HIS A 4 -1.48 7.35 -6.74
CA HIS A 4 -2.39 6.83 -5.71
C HIS A 4 -2.44 5.30 -5.68
N THR A 5 -2.32 4.64 -6.85
CA THR A 5 -2.23 3.17 -6.92
C THR A 5 -0.93 2.66 -6.28
N ARG A 6 0.20 3.35 -6.48
CA ARG A 6 1.47 3.02 -5.80
C ARG A 6 1.33 3.12 -4.28
N ALA A 7 0.70 4.19 -3.79
CA ALA A 7 0.48 4.39 -2.36
C ALA A 7 -0.46 3.30 -1.78
N LEU A 8 -1.55 2.95 -2.47
CA LEU A 8 -2.43 1.85 -2.09
C LEU A 8 -1.67 0.52 -2.01
N ILE A 9 -0.85 0.20 -3.02
CA ILE A 9 0.00 -0.99 -3.02
C ILE A 9 0.98 -0.97 -1.85
N ALA A 10 1.62 0.16 -1.58
CA ALA A 10 2.56 0.29 -0.47
C ALA A 10 1.90 0.05 0.90
N ALA A 11 0.74 0.68 1.15
CA ALA A 11 -0.04 0.45 2.37
C ALA A 11 -0.47 -1.02 2.49
N SER A 12 -0.91 -1.62 1.38
CA SER A 12 -1.35 -3.01 1.34
C SER A 12 -0.19 -3.97 1.62
N ALA A 13 0.94 -3.81 0.93
CA ALA A 13 2.12 -4.65 1.11
C ALA A 13 2.63 -4.57 2.55
N CYS A 14 2.69 -3.36 3.13
CA CYS A 14 3.09 -3.17 4.52
C CYS A 14 2.14 -3.91 5.48
N ALA A 15 0.82 -3.74 5.33
CA ALA A 15 -0.17 -4.39 6.19
C ALA A 15 -0.09 -5.92 6.10
N VAL A 16 0.09 -6.48 4.91
CA VAL A 16 0.19 -7.93 4.69
C VAL A 16 1.49 -8.50 5.25
N ILE A 17 2.63 -7.87 4.96
CA ILE A 17 3.95 -8.41 5.32
C ILE A 17 4.21 -8.29 6.82
N THR A 18 3.81 -7.17 7.43
CA THR A 18 4.09 -6.91 8.86
C THR A 18 2.99 -7.42 9.78
N GLY A 19 1.78 -7.64 9.25
CA GLY A 19 0.57 -7.90 10.05
C GLY A 19 0.14 -6.70 10.90
N GLN A 20 0.74 -5.52 10.70
CA GLN A 20 0.43 -4.30 11.44
C GLN A 20 -0.59 -3.46 10.69
N LYS A 21 -1.43 -2.74 11.44
CA LYS A 21 -2.36 -1.76 10.86
C LYS A 21 -1.58 -0.53 10.38
N VAL A 22 -1.76 -0.18 9.12
CA VAL A 22 -1.33 1.09 8.52
C VAL A 22 -2.43 2.12 8.73
N ALA A 23 -2.07 3.27 9.29
CA ALA A 23 -2.97 4.41 9.53
C ALA A 23 -2.74 5.57 8.55
N GLY A 24 -1.63 5.55 7.82
CA GLY A 24 -1.25 6.54 6.82
C GLY A 24 0.08 6.18 6.19
N LEU A 25 0.46 6.91 5.15
CA LEU A 25 1.78 6.84 4.53
C LEU A 25 2.41 8.22 4.47
N TYR A 26 3.73 8.29 4.55
CA TYR A 26 4.49 9.42 4.03
C TYR A 26 5.04 9.04 2.65
N ASP A 27 4.72 9.81 1.61
CA ASP A 27 5.30 9.66 0.27
C ASP A 27 6.55 10.54 0.17
N HIS A 28 7.74 9.93 0.06
CA HIS A 28 8.99 10.67 -0.04
C HIS A 28 9.17 11.40 -1.39
N THR A 29 8.49 10.94 -2.44
CA THR A 29 8.55 11.55 -3.77
C THR A 29 7.72 12.83 -3.81
N ALA A 30 6.50 12.76 -3.30
CA ALA A 30 5.59 13.92 -3.22
C ALA A 30 5.84 14.80 -1.99
N ARG A 31 6.59 14.29 -1.00
CA ARG A 31 6.90 14.92 0.29
C ARG A 31 5.65 15.26 1.10
N GLU A 32 4.66 14.38 1.08
CA GLU A 32 3.37 14.58 1.73
C GLU A 32 2.91 13.38 2.55
N HIS A 33 2.01 13.64 3.50
CA HIS A 33 1.31 12.59 4.23
C HIS A 33 0.03 12.23 3.50
N LEU A 34 -0.18 10.93 3.28
CA LEU A 34 -1.35 10.35 2.64
C LEU A 34 -2.20 9.63 3.69
N CYS A 35 -3.47 10.03 3.79
CA CYS A 35 -4.47 9.38 4.64
C CYS A 35 -4.97 8.09 3.97
N ILE A 36 -4.13 7.06 3.97
CA ILE A 36 -4.44 5.73 3.45
C ILE A 36 -4.28 4.73 4.58
N ALA A 37 -5.39 4.13 4.99
CA ALA A 37 -5.42 3.11 6.02
C ALA A 37 -5.54 1.71 5.39
N ALA A 38 -4.83 0.73 5.95
CA ALA A 38 -4.93 -0.66 5.55
C ALA A 38 -4.72 -1.60 6.74
N GLU A 39 -5.47 -2.69 6.79
CA GLU A 39 -5.20 -3.81 7.69
C GLU A 39 -5.40 -5.14 6.96
N CYS A 40 -4.66 -6.16 7.38
CA CYS A 40 -4.80 -7.51 6.85
C CYS A 40 -5.08 -8.49 8.00
N ARG A 41 -6.08 -9.36 7.83
CA ARG A 41 -6.43 -10.42 8.76
C ARG A 41 -6.48 -11.74 7.99
N GLY A 42 -5.49 -12.60 8.23
CA GLY A 42 -5.29 -13.80 7.41
C GLY A 42 -5.00 -13.42 5.97
N THR A 43 -5.85 -13.84 5.03
CA THR A 43 -5.75 -13.49 3.60
C THR A 43 -6.66 -12.34 3.20
N ARG A 44 -7.47 -11.80 4.12
CA ARG A 44 -8.41 -10.72 3.83
C ARG A 44 -7.76 -9.38 4.13
N LEU A 45 -7.70 -8.52 3.12
CA LEU A 45 -7.24 -7.14 3.24
C LEU A 45 -8.41 -6.18 3.08
N GLN A 46 -8.43 -5.14 3.90
CA GLN A 46 -9.33 -4.01 3.76
C GLN A 46 -8.56 -2.71 3.97
N GLY A 47 -8.94 -1.68 3.22
CA GLY A 47 -8.34 -0.36 3.35
C GLY A 47 -9.26 0.74 2.84
N HIS A 48 -8.88 1.96 3.18
CA HIS A 48 -9.58 3.18 2.83
C HIS A 48 -8.58 4.25 2.42
N ASP A 49 -8.89 4.94 1.32
CA ASP A 49 -8.18 6.11 0.83
C ASP A 49 -9.11 7.31 1.04
N GLU A 50 -8.80 8.14 2.04
CA GLU A 50 -9.65 9.27 2.43
C GLU A 50 -9.69 10.33 1.32
N ALA A 51 -8.57 10.57 0.65
CA ALA A 51 -8.47 11.60 -0.39
C ALA A 51 -9.36 11.27 -1.60
N ARG A 52 -9.49 9.99 -1.93
CA ARG A 52 -10.40 9.52 -3.00
C ARG A 52 -11.79 9.13 -2.50
N ALA A 53 -12.05 9.24 -1.19
CA ALA A 53 -13.27 8.79 -0.54
C ALA A 53 -13.68 7.37 -0.93
N ALA A 54 -12.71 6.46 -1.05
CA ALA A 54 -12.90 5.14 -1.65
C ALA A 54 -12.30 4.03 -0.78
N THR A 55 -12.91 2.86 -0.84
CA THR A 55 -12.39 1.64 -0.20
C THR A 55 -11.62 0.80 -1.20
N PHE A 56 -10.69 0.01 -0.69
CA PHE A 56 -10.01 -1.02 -1.45
C PHE A 56 -9.82 -2.27 -0.60
N GLY A 57 -9.55 -3.38 -1.26
CA GLY A 57 -9.27 -4.64 -0.57
C GLY A 57 -9.80 -5.84 -1.30
N GLY A 58 -9.77 -6.97 -0.63
CA GLY A 58 -10.09 -8.25 -1.26
C GLY A 58 -9.47 -9.41 -0.50
N THR A 59 -9.41 -10.55 -1.16
CA THR A 59 -8.76 -11.75 -0.64
C THR A 59 -7.52 -11.99 -1.48
N LEU A 60 -6.36 -12.04 -0.84
CA LEU A 60 -5.09 -12.23 -1.53
C LEU A 60 -5.11 -13.50 -2.42
N PRO A 61 -4.54 -13.44 -3.63
CA PRO A 61 -3.71 -12.34 -4.14
C PRO A 61 -4.49 -11.18 -4.78
N ASP A 62 -5.82 -11.21 -4.84
CA ASP A 62 -6.62 -10.26 -5.61
C ASP A 62 -7.24 -9.16 -4.74
N LEU A 63 -6.82 -7.92 -4.99
CA LEU A 63 -7.37 -6.71 -4.39
C LEU A 63 -8.14 -5.92 -5.44
N TYR A 64 -9.20 -5.24 -5.02
CA TYR A 64 -9.99 -4.34 -5.87
C TYR A 64 -9.90 -2.93 -5.33
N ASP A 65 -9.59 -1.97 -6.20
CA ASP A 65 -9.68 -0.53 -5.92
C ASP A 65 -11.02 0.00 -6.43
N ASN A 66 -11.90 0.46 -5.54
CA ASN A 66 -13.22 0.97 -5.93
C ASN A 66 -13.17 2.32 -6.64
N ALA A 67 -12.14 3.15 -6.41
CA ALA A 67 -12.02 4.44 -7.07
C ALA A 67 -11.62 4.25 -8.55
N ASP A 68 -10.62 3.43 -8.81
CA ASP A 68 -10.15 3.16 -10.18
C ASP A 68 -10.95 2.05 -10.87
N ARG A 69 -11.78 1.33 -10.11
CA ARG A 69 -12.58 0.19 -10.56
C ARG A 69 -11.73 -0.90 -11.22
N ALA A 70 -10.52 -1.11 -10.70
CA ALA A 70 -9.52 -2.01 -11.25
C ALA A 70 -9.01 -3.00 -10.20
N PHE A 71 -8.53 -4.15 -10.69
CA PHE A 71 -7.87 -5.16 -9.86
C PHE A 71 -6.37 -4.88 -9.73
N ILE A 72 -5.84 -5.22 -8.56
CA ILE A 72 -4.42 -5.22 -8.25
C ILE A 72 -4.10 -6.60 -7.71
N SER A 73 -3.17 -7.30 -8.36
CA SER A 73 -2.61 -8.53 -7.78
C SER A 73 -1.51 -8.18 -6.78
N LEU A 74 -1.47 -8.89 -5.66
CA LEU A 74 -0.49 -8.74 -4.59
C LEU A 74 -0.14 -10.12 -4.03
N SER A 75 1.06 -10.59 -4.37
CA SER A 75 1.64 -11.83 -3.85
C SER A 75 2.84 -11.51 -2.98
N VAL A 76 2.96 -12.19 -1.84
CA VAL A 76 4.03 -11.94 -0.85
C VAL A 76 4.88 -13.18 -0.65
N ASN A 77 6.20 -12.97 -0.59
CA ASN A 77 7.19 -13.97 -0.19
C ASN A 77 8.21 -13.32 0.75
N GLY A 78 8.12 -13.65 2.04
CA GLY A 78 8.93 -13.02 3.08
C GLY A 78 8.64 -11.51 3.16
N THR A 79 9.68 -10.71 2.97
CA THR A 79 9.60 -9.23 3.00
C THR A 79 9.36 -8.59 1.64
N ARG A 80 9.17 -9.40 0.58
CA ARG A 80 8.98 -8.92 -0.79
C ARG A 80 7.55 -9.17 -1.25
N ALA A 81 6.93 -8.14 -1.80
CA ALA A 81 5.67 -8.21 -2.54
C ALA A 81 5.93 -8.06 -4.05
N THR A 82 5.15 -8.77 -4.85
CA THR A 82 5.15 -8.68 -6.32
C THR A 82 3.71 -8.64 -6.81
N GLY A 83 3.47 -7.96 -7.91
CA GLY A 83 2.13 -7.95 -8.48
C GLY A 83 2.01 -7.11 -9.73
N HIS A 84 0.75 -6.87 -10.08
CA HIS A 84 0.35 -6.17 -11.29
C HIS A 84 -0.87 -5.30 -11.02
N ASP A 85 -0.78 -4.03 -11.40
CA ASP A 85 -1.92 -3.12 -11.51
C ASP A 85 -2.59 -3.35 -12.87
N HIS A 86 -3.80 -3.91 -12.85
CA HIS A 86 -4.56 -4.18 -14.08
C HIS A 86 -5.18 -2.92 -14.69
N GLY A 87 -5.31 -1.83 -13.92
CA GLY A 87 -5.83 -0.56 -14.43
C GLY A 87 -4.85 0.12 -15.38
N SER A 88 -3.56 0.17 -15.01
CA SER A 88 -2.51 0.73 -15.87
C SER A 88 -1.72 -0.29 -16.68
N ASN A 89 -2.05 -1.58 -16.55
CA ASN A 89 -1.33 -2.70 -17.15
C ASN A 89 0.18 -2.67 -16.84
N SER A 90 0.52 -2.52 -15.55
CA SER A 90 1.91 -2.38 -15.09
C SER A 90 2.23 -3.35 -13.96
N ALA A 91 3.37 -4.04 -14.10
CA ALA A 91 3.96 -4.82 -13.02
C ALA A 91 4.63 -3.92 -11.97
N TYR A 92 4.82 -4.46 -10.77
CA TYR A 92 5.61 -3.87 -9.71
C TYR A 92 6.32 -4.93 -8.85
N VAL A 93 7.35 -4.48 -8.14
CA VAL A 93 7.91 -5.20 -6.98
C VAL A 93 8.00 -4.21 -5.83
N ALA A 94 7.79 -4.68 -4.60
CA ALA A 94 7.98 -3.87 -3.41
C ALA A 94 8.76 -4.66 -2.35
N ASP A 95 9.77 -4.03 -1.76
CA ASP A 95 10.48 -4.53 -0.60
C ASP A 95 9.99 -3.78 0.65
N VAL A 96 9.61 -4.51 1.69
CA VAL A 96 9.13 -3.95 2.96
C VAL A 96 10.11 -4.27 4.07
N THR A 97 10.68 -3.24 4.67
CA THR A 97 11.57 -3.36 5.84
C THR A 97 10.98 -2.54 6.98
N ASP A 98 10.39 -3.23 7.95
CA ASP A 98 9.62 -2.64 9.05
C ASP A 98 8.49 -1.71 8.57
N ARG A 99 8.73 -0.39 8.54
CA ARG A 99 7.76 0.61 8.08
C ARG A 99 8.10 1.20 6.72
N VAL A 100 9.29 0.94 6.19
CA VAL A 100 9.75 1.50 4.93
C VAL A 100 9.37 0.55 3.79
N ILE A 101 8.74 1.10 2.77
CA ILE A 101 8.35 0.40 1.55
C ILE A 101 9.11 1.03 0.38
N GLN A 102 9.89 0.22 -0.32
CA GLN A 102 10.50 0.59 -1.59
C GLN A 102 9.75 -0.11 -2.72
N LEU A 103 9.05 0.64 -3.55
CA LEU A 103 8.23 0.14 -4.65
C LEU A 103 8.88 0.49 -5.98
N TYR A 104 9.18 -0.52 -6.80
CA TYR A 104 9.58 -0.34 -8.18
C TYR A 104 8.38 -0.46 -9.11
N ASP A 105 8.10 0.61 -9.85
CA ASP A 105 7.04 0.67 -10.85
C ASP A 105 7.65 0.47 -12.24
N TYR A 106 7.38 -0.67 -12.87
CA TYR A 106 7.96 -1.00 -14.17
C TYR A 106 7.51 -0.05 -15.29
N SER A 107 6.31 0.54 -15.20
CA SER A 107 5.85 1.50 -16.21
C SER A 107 6.57 2.85 -16.13
N GLN A 108 7.15 3.18 -14.98
CA GLN A 108 7.93 4.40 -14.76
C GLN A 108 9.43 4.13 -14.78
N ASN A 109 9.84 2.86 -14.74
CA ASN A 109 11.23 2.44 -14.63
C ASN A 109 11.95 3.15 -13.46
N ALA A 110 11.27 3.24 -12.32
CA ALA A 110 11.69 4.06 -11.18
C ALA A 110 11.26 3.45 -9.84
N TRP A 111 12.04 3.78 -8.80
CA TRP A 111 11.74 3.47 -7.40
C TRP A 111 11.00 4.62 -6.73
N PHE A 112 10.03 4.26 -5.90
CA PHE A 112 9.25 5.16 -5.04
C PHE A 112 9.35 4.65 -3.61
N ALA A 113 9.58 5.56 -2.67
CA ALA A 113 9.71 5.22 -1.26
C ALA A 113 8.53 5.76 -0.47
N PHE A 114 8.00 4.92 0.41
CA PHE A 114 6.95 5.27 1.36
C PHE A 114 7.36 4.85 2.76
N GLU A 115 6.86 5.57 3.76
CA GLU A 115 6.99 5.20 5.17
C GLU A 115 5.61 5.06 5.81
N ALA A 116 5.31 3.90 6.38
CA ALA A 116 4.04 3.60 6.99
C ALA A 116 3.93 4.17 8.41
N GLN A 117 2.83 4.89 8.65
CA GLN A 117 2.42 5.32 9.97
C GLN A 117 1.56 4.21 10.59
N ARG A 118 1.83 3.87 11.84
CA ARG A 118 1.03 2.90 12.60
C ARG A 118 0.06 3.64 13.52
N ALA A 119 -1.06 3.00 13.83
CA ALA A 119 -2.05 3.57 14.75
C ALA A 119 -1.46 3.91 16.14
N GLU A 120 -0.38 3.21 16.53
CA GLU A 120 0.32 3.38 17.80
C GLU A 120 1.14 4.69 17.86
N ASP A 121 1.52 5.26 16.70
CA ASP A 121 2.35 6.46 16.64
C ASP A 121 1.61 7.72 17.13
N GLY A 122 0.26 7.71 17.07
CA GLY A 122 -0.58 8.80 17.59
C GLY A 122 -0.82 8.74 19.11
N ALA A 123 -0.57 7.59 19.76
CA ALA A 123 -0.81 7.41 21.18
C ALA A 123 0.36 7.90 22.05
N ALA A 124 1.57 8.00 21.49
CA ALA A 124 2.78 8.40 22.21
C ALA A 124 2.97 9.93 22.34
N ALA A 125 2.04 10.74 21.86
CA ALA A 125 2.14 12.21 21.86
C ALA A 125 1.45 12.91 23.06
N ASN A 126 0.97 12.14 24.05
CA ASN A 126 0.11 12.65 25.14
C ASN A 126 0.56 12.21 26.55
N ASP A 127 1.88 12.13 26.81
CA ASP A 127 2.42 11.91 28.17
C ASP A 127 3.47 12.98 28.52
#